data_AF-A0A965AYB3-F1
#
_entry.id   AF-A0A965AYB3-F1
#
_cell.length_a   1.000
_cell.length_b   1.000
_cell.length_c   1.000
_cell.angle_alpha   90.00
_cell.angle_beta   90.00
_cell.angle_gamma   90.00
#
_symmetry.space_group_name_H-M   'P 1'
#
loop_
_entity.id
_entity.type
_entity.pdbx_description
1 polymer ?
#
loop_
_entity_poly.entity_id
_entity_poly.type
_entity_poly.pdbx_seq_one_letter_code
_entity_poly.pdbx_strand_id
1 'polypeptide(L)'
;MSDLETLYNDRIAAGALRDDPVQRAVLPAFERIRTALEAPQKRGLFRKAPPPPKGLYLWGGVGRGKSMLMDLFVDSLSVPVRRVHFHAFMQEIQNALHEARKSNTADALAPVAKSVSDTVKVLAFDEMQIKDIADAMIVGRLFEKLFSAGVVVVTTSNRVPKDLYKDGLNRQLFLPFIDLISEKLDVLEMASDTDYRQNRLSGEQTYFAPVNDTARAQMDGIWTDLSAGHSTPFTLVHKGRNLVFPAYHNGVARFSFYDLCGQMLGPGDYLAIADAVRVLMVDNIPQLGRNNFNEAKRFVTLIDALYEAKVKLICSAAAAPEMLYIEGEGVFEFERTASRLREMQSAEWGQ
;
A
#
# COMPACT_ATOMS: atom_id res chain seq x y z
N MET A 1 -0.43 -22.59 -21.20
CA MET A 1 -0.67 -21.47 -20.28
C MET A 1 -1.96 -20.83 -20.71
N SER A 2 -2.93 -20.72 -19.81
CA SER A 2 -4.19 -20.02 -20.09
C SER A 2 -3.91 -18.52 -20.14
N ASP A 3 -4.59 -17.79 -21.02
CA ASP A 3 -4.51 -16.33 -21.04
C ASP A 3 -5.15 -15.72 -19.78
N LEU A 4 -4.83 -14.44 -19.53
CA LEU A 4 -5.31 -13.76 -18.31
C LEU A 4 -6.82 -13.60 -18.26
N GLU A 5 -7.49 -13.50 -19.41
CA GLU A 5 -8.95 -13.40 -19.45
C GLU A 5 -9.62 -14.70 -19.01
N THR A 6 -9.07 -15.84 -19.44
CA THR A 6 -9.50 -17.17 -18.99
C THR A 6 -9.28 -17.32 -17.49
N LEU A 7 -8.09 -16.98 -16.98
CA LEU A 7 -7.80 -17.06 -15.54
C LEU A 7 -8.74 -16.17 -14.70
N TYR A 8 -9.08 -14.98 -15.20
CA TYR A 8 -10.04 -14.09 -14.57
C TYR A 8 -11.45 -14.69 -14.55
N ASN A 9 -11.91 -15.24 -15.68
CA ASN A 9 -13.21 -15.91 -15.81
C ASN A 9 -13.30 -17.16 -14.92
N ASP A 10 -12.23 -17.94 -14.81
CA ASP A 10 -12.17 -19.13 -13.95
C ASP A 10 -12.35 -18.76 -12.47
N ARG A 11 -11.73 -17.65 -12.03
CA ARG A 11 -11.92 -17.14 -10.66
C ARG A 11 -13.33 -16.60 -10.42
N ILE A 12 -14.00 -16.05 -11.44
CA ILE A 12 -15.43 -15.71 -11.35
C ILE A 12 -16.29 -16.97 -11.22
N ALA A 13 -16.06 -17.97 -12.07
CA ALA A 13 -16.81 -19.23 -12.04
C ALA A 13 -16.64 -19.98 -10.70
N ALA A 14 -15.46 -19.88 -10.09
CA ALA A 14 -15.18 -20.41 -8.76
C ALA A 14 -15.77 -19.58 -7.60
N GLY A 15 -16.40 -18.43 -7.88
CA GLY A 15 -16.96 -17.53 -6.87
C GLY A 15 -15.89 -16.74 -6.07
N ALA A 16 -14.62 -16.81 -6.46
CA ALA A 16 -13.52 -16.09 -5.81
C ALA A 16 -13.43 -14.62 -6.24
N LEU A 17 -14.01 -14.28 -7.41
CA LEU A 17 -14.09 -12.91 -7.93
C LEU A 17 -15.52 -12.59 -8.38
N ARG A 18 -15.88 -11.31 -8.25
CA ARG A 18 -17.08 -10.74 -8.88
C ARG A 18 -16.67 -10.08 -10.18
N ASP A 19 -17.48 -10.26 -11.22
CA ASP A 19 -17.23 -9.61 -12.50
C ASP A 19 -17.28 -8.08 -12.38
N ASP A 20 -16.31 -7.42 -13.02
CA ASP A 20 -16.07 -5.98 -12.95
C ASP A 20 -15.53 -5.49 -14.31
N PRO A 21 -16.31 -4.71 -15.07
CA PRO A 21 -15.90 -4.17 -16.36
C PRO A 21 -14.61 -3.34 -16.31
N VAL A 22 -14.34 -2.64 -15.20
CA VAL A 22 -13.12 -1.83 -15.03
C VAL A 22 -11.90 -2.75 -14.92
N GLN A 23 -12.03 -3.86 -14.21
CA GLN A 23 -10.96 -4.86 -14.12
C GLN A 23 -10.75 -5.56 -15.47
N ARG A 24 -11.82 -5.91 -16.19
CA ARG A 24 -11.72 -6.50 -17.53
C ARG A 24 -11.00 -5.60 -18.52
N ALA A 25 -11.29 -4.30 -18.49
CA ALA A 25 -10.72 -3.32 -19.42
C ALA A 25 -9.18 -3.26 -19.36
N VAL A 26 -8.57 -3.66 -18.25
CA VAL A 26 -7.11 -3.61 -18.09
C VAL A 26 -6.39 -4.93 -18.40
N LEU A 27 -7.12 -6.05 -18.46
CA LEU A 27 -6.55 -7.37 -18.75
C LEU A 27 -5.74 -7.40 -20.06
N PRO A 28 -6.18 -6.76 -21.17
CA PRO A 28 -5.40 -6.75 -22.42
C PRO A 28 -4.01 -6.12 -22.26
N ALA A 29 -3.84 -5.14 -21.36
CA ALA A 29 -2.54 -4.50 -21.13
C ALA A 29 -1.55 -5.46 -20.44
N PHE A 30 -2.02 -6.24 -19.46
CA PHE A 30 -1.22 -7.29 -18.84
C PHE A 30 -0.93 -8.43 -19.82
N GLU A 31 -1.91 -8.84 -20.62
CA GLU A 31 -1.77 -9.94 -21.58
C GLU A 31 -0.75 -9.61 -22.68
N ARG A 32 -0.73 -8.35 -23.15
CA ARG A 32 0.31 -7.83 -24.06
C ARG A 32 1.73 -8.06 -23.51
N ILE A 33 1.92 -7.78 -22.22
CA ILE A 33 3.22 -7.93 -21.56
C ILE A 33 3.55 -9.42 -21.39
N ARG A 34 2.60 -10.22 -20.90
CA ARG A 34 2.75 -11.68 -20.72
C ARG A 34 3.16 -12.37 -22.02
N THR A 35 2.40 -12.14 -23.09
CA THR A 35 2.66 -12.71 -24.42
C THR A 35 4.04 -12.30 -24.95
N ALA A 36 4.45 -11.04 -24.76
CA ALA A 36 5.75 -10.57 -25.23
C ALA A 36 6.93 -11.16 -24.42
N LEU A 37 6.74 -11.43 -23.14
CA LEU A 37 7.74 -12.06 -22.28
C LEU A 37 7.90 -13.57 -22.55
N GLU A 38 6.80 -14.24 -22.91
CA GLU A 38 6.79 -15.67 -23.24
C GLU A 38 7.20 -15.97 -24.69
N ALA A 39 7.21 -14.97 -25.56
CA ALA A 39 7.59 -15.15 -26.96
C ALA A 39 9.02 -15.73 -27.07
N PRO A 40 9.20 -16.88 -27.74
CA PRO A 40 10.51 -17.50 -27.86
C PRO A 40 11.48 -16.57 -28.60
N GLN A 41 12.57 -16.20 -27.91
CA GLN A 41 13.63 -15.39 -28.51
C GLN A 41 14.39 -16.22 -29.53
N LYS A 42 14.19 -15.95 -30.83
CA LYS A 42 14.94 -16.60 -31.91
C LYS A 42 16.42 -16.22 -31.82
N ARG A 43 17.23 -17.10 -31.21
CA ARG A 43 18.68 -16.94 -31.11
C ARG A 43 19.33 -17.27 -32.46
N GLY A 44 19.88 -16.25 -33.13
CA GLY A 44 20.75 -16.40 -34.30
C GLY A 44 22.03 -15.60 -34.08
N LEU A 45 23.16 -16.08 -34.63
CA LEU A 45 24.52 -15.55 -34.38
C LEU A 45 24.74 -14.06 -34.70
N PHE A 46 23.78 -13.40 -35.37
CA PHE A 46 23.88 -11.98 -35.73
C PHE A 46 22.60 -11.17 -35.45
N ARG A 47 21.61 -11.74 -34.75
CA ARG A 47 20.33 -11.07 -34.53
C ARG A 47 20.33 -10.41 -33.15
N LYS A 48 20.24 -9.08 -33.12
CA LYS A 48 19.99 -8.33 -31.88
C LYS A 48 18.69 -8.82 -31.26
N ALA A 49 18.71 -9.08 -29.94
CA ALA A 49 17.50 -9.39 -29.21
C ALA A 49 16.47 -8.26 -29.40
N PRO A 50 15.19 -8.57 -29.60
CA PRO A 50 14.16 -7.55 -29.67
C PRO A 50 14.14 -6.75 -28.36
N PRO A 51 13.80 -5.44 -28.42
CA PRO A 51 13.68 -4.64 -27.21
C PRO A 51 12.63 -5.25 -26.28
N PRO A 52 12.79 -5.11 -24.95
CA PRO A 52 11.78 -5.56 -24.00
C PRO A 52 10.45 -4.84 -24.25
N PRO A 53 9.30 -5.48 -23.97
CA PRO A 53 8.01 -4.82 -24.09
C PRO A 53 7.92 -3.64 -23.12
N LYS A 54 7.16 -2.60 -23.49
CA LYS A 54 6.77 -1.56 -22.53
C LYS A 54 6.03 -2.19 -21.35
N GLY A 55 6.38 -1.73 -20.16
CA GLY A 55 5.75 -2.14 -18.92
C GLY A 55 4.36 -1.51 -18.72
N LEU A 56 3.85 -1.58 -17.50
CA LEU A 56 2.52 -1.05 -17.15
C LEU A 56 2.59 -0.28 -15.83
N TYR A 57 2.05 0.94 -15.82
CA TYR A 57 1.76 1.71 -14.63
C TYR A 57 0.25 1.76 -14.44
N LEU A 58 -0.27 0.89 -13.58
CA LEU A 58 -1.69 0.79 -13.30
C LEU A 58 -2.03 1.65 -12.09
N TRP A 59 -2.86 2.67 -12.26
CA TRP A 59 -3.23 3.56 -11.16
C TRP A 59 -4.73 3.71 -11.01
N GLY A 60 -5.16 4.16 -9.84
CA GLY A 60 -6.56 4.41 -9.55
C GLY A 60 -6.84 4.34 -8.06
N GLY A 61 -8.08 4.66 -7.67
CA GLY A 61 -8.51 4.65 -6.27
C GLY A 61 -8.26 3.31 -5.56
N VAL A 62 -8.31 3.33 -4.23
CA VAL A 62 -7.88 2.17 -3.45
C VAL A 62 -8.89 1.02 -3.53
N GLY A 63 -8.38 -0.21 -3.47
CA GLY A 63 -9.11 -1.47 -3.54
C GLY A 63 -9.76 -1.83 -4.89
N ARG A 64 -9.47 -1.12 -5.97
CA ARG A 64 -10.05 -1.37 -7.31
C ARG A 64 -9.60 -2.70 -7.95
N GLY A 65 -9.07 -3.64 -7.17
CA GLY A 65 -8.56 -4.91 -7.69
C GLY A 65 -7.14 -4.82 -8.30
N LYS A 66 -6.45 -3.67 -8.25
CA LYS A 66 -5.08 -3.52 -8.80
C LYS A 66 -4.11 -4.64 -8.38
N SER A 67 -4.02 -4.90 -7.07
CA SER A 67 -3.13 -5.94 -6.53
C SER A 67 -3.59 -7.35 -6.90
N MET A 68 -4.89 -7.59 -6.99
CA MET A 68 -5.45 -8.87 -7.45
C MET A 68 -5.16 -9.13 -8.93
N LEU A 69 -5.25 -8.11 -9.78
CA LEU A 69 -4.84 -8.20 -11.18
C LEU A 69 -3.33 -8.40 -11.31
N MET A 70 -2.55 -7.80 -10.40
CA MET A 70 -1.12 -8.08 -10.27
C MET A 70 -0.86 -9.54 -9.86
N ASP A 71 -1.65 -10.12 -8.94
CA ASP A 71 -1.59 -11.56 -8.60
C ASP A 71 -1.80 -12.40 -9.86
N LEU A 72 -2.90 -12.18 -10.57
CA LEU A 72 -3.21 -12.88 -11.83
C LEU A 72 -2.06 -12.81 -12.84
N PHE A 73 -1.50 -11.61 -13.02
CA PHE A 73 -0.38 -11.41 -13.94
C PHE A 73 0.86 -12.18 -13.49
N VAL A 74 1.31 -12.00 -12.23
CA VAL A 74 2.52 -12.63 -11.72
C VAL A 74 2.40 -14.17 -11.73
N ASP A 75 1.25 -14.70 -11.31
CA ASP A 75 0.99 -16.14 -11.29
C ASP A 75 0.98 -16.76 -12.70
N SER A 76 0.68 -15.95 -13.72
CA SER A 76 0.64 -16.41 -15.11
C SER A 76 2.00 -16.48 -15.81
N LEU A 77 3.04 -15.86 -15.24
CA LEU A 77 4.36 -15.73 -15.88
C LEU A 77 5.23 -16.97 -15.65
N SER A 78 5.87 -17.44 -16.73
CA SER A 78 6.91 -18.48 -16.65
C SER A 78 8.34 -17.93 -16.56
N VAL A 79 8.51 -16.61 -16.58
CA VAL A 79 9.82 -15.94 -16.51
C VAL A 79 10.14 -15.52 -15.07
N PRO A 80 11.42 -15.34 -14.69
CA PRO A 80 11.79 -14.86 -13.37
C PRO A 80 11.10 -13.52 -13.05
N VAL A 81 10.21 -13.53 -12.07
CA VAL A 81 9.46 -12.37 -11.62
C VAL A 81 9.68 -12.17 -10.14
N ARG A 82 9.87 -10.92 -9.74
CA ARG A 82 9.92 -10.53 -8.33
C ARG A 82 8.81 -9.54 -8.07
N ARG A 83 7.89 -9.92 -7.18
CA ARG A 83 6.85 -9.05 -6.66
C ARG A 83 7.23 -8.52 -5.29
N VAL A 84 7.11 -7.22 -5.08
CA VAL A 84 7.52 -6.56 -3.83
C VAL A 84 6.83 -5.20 -3.68
N HIS A 85 6.55 -4.79 -2.44
CA HIS A 85 6.13 -3.41 -2.17
C HIS A 85 7.25 -2.43 -2.51
N PHE A 86 6.91 -1.32 -3.17
CA PHE A 86 7.91 -0.37 -3.66
C PHE A 86 8.83 0.17 -2.53
N HIS A 87 8.28 0.53 -1.38
CA HIS A 87 9.07 1.02 -0.25
C HIS A 87 10.05 -0.02 0.29
N ALA A 88 9.61 -1.28 0.44
CA ALA A 88 10.48 -2.36 0.91
C ALA A 88 11.66 -2.60 -0.07
N PHE A 89 11.37 -2.55 -1.37
CA PHE A 89 12.42 -2.64 -2.40
C PHE A 89 13.41 -1.47 -2.28
N MET A 90 12.94 -0.24 -2.12
CA MET A 90 13.85 0.91 -1.97
C MET A 90 14.74 0.79 -0.74
N GLN A 91 14.22 0.30 0.40
CA GLN A 91 15.03 0.04 1.59
C GLN A 91 16.15 -0.97 1.33
N GLU A 92 15.86 -2.07 0.61
CA GLU A 92 16.89 -3.04 0.22
C GLU A 92 17.97 -2.40 -0.66
N ILE A 93 17.56 -1.57 -1.63
CA ILE A 93 18.49 -0.88 -2.53
C ILE A 93 19.38 0.10 -1.75
N GLN A 94 18.82 0.89 -0.83
CA GLN A 94 19.59 1.80 0.00
C GLN A 94 20.62 1.04 0.83
N ASN A 95 20.22 -0.06 1.47
CA ASN A 95 21.13 -0.92 2.24
C ASN A 95 22.26 -1.49 1.36
N ALA A 96 21.93 -2.02 0.19
CA ALA A 96 22.93 -2.52 -0.76
C ALA A 96 23.86 -1.41 -1.25
N LEU A 97 23.35 -0.20 -1.46
CA LEU A 97 24.12 0.97 -1.87
C LEU A 97 25.06 1.44 -0.76
N HIS A 98 24.62 1.41 0.50
CA HIS A 98 25.47 1.71 1.65
C HIS A 98 26.66 0.75 1.76
N GLU A 99 26.45 -0.55 1.56
CA GLU A 99 27.53 -1.53 1.53
C GLU A 99 28.46 -1.33 0.31
N ALA A 100 27.91 -1.12 -0.89
CA ALA A 100 28.69 -0.87 -2.09
C ALA A 100 29.51 0.43 -2.04
N ARG A 101 29.10 1.42 -1.24
CA ARG A 101 29.89 2.65 -1.02
C ARG A 101 31.13 2.38 -0.17
N LYS A 102 31.17 1.33 0.65
CA LYS A 102 32.37 0.97 1.44
C LYS A 102 33.50 0.47 0.55
N SER A 103 33.21 -0.05 -0.64
CA SER A 103 34.21 -0.54 -1.59
C SER A 103 34.81 0.54 -2.50
N ASN A 104 34.65 1.85 -2.18
CA ASN A 104 35.21 2.99 -2.92
C ASN A 104 34.96 2.98 -4.44
N THR A 105 33.83 2.40 -4.87
CA THR A 105 33.48 2.29 -6.29
C THR A 105 32.83 3.59 -6.78
N ALA A 106 33.30 4.13 -7.92
CA ALA A 106 32.85 5.43 -8.44
C ALA A 106 31.34 5.50 -8.74
N ASP A 107 30.73 4.41 -9.21
CA ASP A 107 29.28 4.27 -9.35
C ASP A 107 28.77 3.05 -8.56
N ALA A 108 28.61 3.23 -7.24
CA ALA A 108 28.12 2.19 -6.35
C ALA A 108 26.71 1.67 -6.71
N LEU A 109 25.93 2.41 -7.50
CA LEU A 109 24.59 1.98 -7.94
C LEU A 109 24.63 0.96 -9.08
N ALA A 110 25.66 0.98 -9.93
CA ALA A 110 25.81 0.04 -11.04
C ALA A 110 25.84 -1.44 -10.61
N PRO A 111 26.66 -1.87 -9.62
CA PRO A 111 26.66 -3.26 -9.18
C PRO A 111 25.35 -3.66 -8.49
N VAL A 112 24.67 -2.73 -7.80
CA VAL A 112 23.36 -2.99 -7.15
C VAL A 112 22.27 -3.19 -8.20
N ALA A 113 22.18 -2.32 -9.21
CA ALA A 113 21.22 -2.52 -10.30
C ALA A 113 21.49 -3.82 -11.07
N LYS A 114 22.78 -4.15 -11.26
CA LYS A 114 23.20 -5.40 -11.91
C LYS A 114 22.75 -6.63 -11.15
N SER A 115 22.98 -6.68 -9.83
CA SER A 115 22.58 -7.84 -9.01
C SER A 115 21.08 -8.09 -9.05
N VAL A 116 20.27 -7.02 -9.07
CA VAL A 116 18.83 -7.14 -9.28
C VAL A 116 18.54 -7.69 -10.67
N SER A 117 19.04 -7.05 -11.73
CA SER A 117 18.74 -7.44 -13.11
C SER A 117 19.21 -8.85 -13.50
N ASP A 118 20.23 -9.39 -12.84
CA ASP A 118 20.73 -10.75 -13.07
C ASP A 118 19.75 -11.82 -12.52
N THR A 119 18.87 -11.46 -11.57
CA THR A 119 17.95 -12.40 -10.89
C THR A 119 16.51 -12.30 -11.38
N VAL A 120 16.13 -11.22 -12.06
CA VAL A 120 14.73 -10.96 -12.47
C VAL A 120 14.62 -10.56 -13.93
N LYS A 121 13.52 -10.95 -14.57
CA LYS A 121 13.07 -10.40 -15.85
C LYS A 121 11.94 -9.40 -15.68
N VAL A 122 11.11 -9.60 -14.67
CA VAL A 122 10.00 -8.72 -14.32
C VAL A 122 10.11 -8.25 -12.89
N LEU A 123 9.99 -6.94 -12.67
CA LEU A 123 9.73 -6.35 -11.36
C LEU A 123 8.26 -5.93 -11.29
N ALA A 124 7.52 -6.57 -10.40
CA ALA A 124 6.12 -6.27 -10.10
C ALA A 124 6.05 -5.46 -8.79
N PHE A 125 5.87 -4.15 -8.89
CA PHE A 125 5.78 -3.28 -7.72
C PHE A 125 4.34 -3.08 -7.27
N ASP A 126 4.08 -3.38 -6.00
CA ASP A 126 2.85 -2.96 -5.35
C ASP A 126 3.01 -1.59 -4.70
N GLU A 127 1.98 -0.77 -4.82
CA GLU A 127 1.83 0.50 -4.12
C GLU A 127 3.05 1.43 -4.32
N MET A 128 3.37 1.76 -5.57
CA MET A 128 4.41 2.74 -5.86
C MET A 128 4.02 4.13 -5.37
N GLN A 129 4.74 4.60 -4.35
CA GLN A 129 4.61 5.92 -3.75
C GLN A 129 5.99 6.39 -3.30
N ILE A 130 6.30 7.68 -3.45
CA ILE A 130 7.57 8.24 -3.04
C ILE A 130 7.29 9.39 -2.07
N LYS A 131 7.73 9.22 -0.82
CA LYS A 131 7.58 10.23 0.23
C LYS A 131 8.93 10.79 0.68
N ASP A 132 10.01 10.01 0.58
CA ASP A 132 11.35 10.38 1.04
C ASP A 132 12.21 10.94 -0.10
N ILE A 133 12.98 11.99 0.20
CA ILE A 133 13.97 12.57 -0.70
C ILE A 133 15.11 11.59 -1.05
N ALA A 134 15.51 10.74 -0.11
CA ALA A 134 16.59 9.77 -0.33
C ALA A 134 16.25 8.80 -1.46
N ASP A 135 14.98 8.36 -1.52
CA ASP A 135 14.47 7.50 -2.58
C ASP A 135 14.35 8.28 -3.90
N ALA A 136 13.81 9.51 -3.84
CA ALA A 136 13.67 10.38 -5.00
C ALA A 136 15.02 10.64 -5.71
N MET A 137 16.13 10.74 -4.96
CA MET A 137 17.45 10.98 -5.51
C MET A 137 18.06 9.78 -6.25
N ILE A 138 17.73 8.55 -5.86
CA ILE A 138 18.35 7.34 -6.44
C ILE A 138 17.48 6.61 -7.45
N VAL A 139 16.15 6.74 -7.33
CA VAL A 139 15.19 5.91 -8.06
C VAL A 139 15.30 6.08 -9.58
N GLY A 140 15.49 7.32 -10.05
CA GLY A 140 15.64 7.60 -11.48
C GLY A 140 16.81 6.84 -12.09
N ARG A 141 18.00 7.03 -11.52
CA ARG A 141 19.23 6.35 -11.96
C ARG A 141 19.14 4.83 -11.83
N LEU A 142 18.43 4.33 -10.81
CA LEU A 142 18.22 2.88 -10.64
C LEU A 142 17.37 2.32 -11.78
N PHE A 143 16.22 2.94 -12.06
CA PHE A 143 15.30 2.49 -13.09
C PHE A 143 15.90 2.61 -14.49
N GLU A 144 16.67 3.66 -14.78
CA GLU A 144 17.43 3.78 -16.03
C GLU A 144 18.32 2.56 -16.27
N LYS A 145 19.05 2.12 -15.23
CA LYS A 145 19.92 0.95 -15.31
C LYS A 145 19.12 -0.35 -15.46
N LEU A 146 18.02 -0.50 -14.71
CA LEU A 146 17.16 -1.68 -14.80
C LEU A 146 16.52 -1.81 -16.20
N PHE A 147 15.98 -0.73 -16.75
CA PHE A 147 15.43 -0.71 -18.11
C PHE A 147 16.51 -0.96 -19.16
N SER A 148 17.71 -0.40 -19.00
CA SER A 148 18.85 -0.65 -19.90
C SER A 148 19.31 -2.11 -19.86
N ALA A 149 19.16 -2.80 -18.71
CA ALA A 149 19.42 -4.22 -18.56
C ALA A 149 18.29 -5.11 -19.10
N GLY A 150 17.20 -4.52 -19.60
CA GLY A 150 16.07 -5.23 -20.17
C GLY A 150 15.05 -5.73 -19.15
N VAL A 151 15.06 -5.21 -17.92
CA VAL A 151 14.04 -5.53 -16.90
C VAL A 151 12.72 -4.83 -17.29
N VAL A 152 11.64 -5.61 -17.30
CA VAL A 152 10.28 -5.07 -17.49
C VAL A 152 9.69 -4.74 -16.14
N VAL A 153 9.10 -3.55 -16.00
CA VAL A 153 8.46 -3.11 -14.77
C VAL A 153 6.94 -3.09 -14.96
N VAL A 154 6.22 -3.66 -14.02
CA VAL A 154 4.76 -3.53 -13.88
C VAL A 154 4.51 -2.99 -12.49
N THR A 155 3.73 -1.95 -12.34
CA THR A 155 3.55 -1.28 -11.05
C THR A 155 2.10 -0.87 -10.81
N THR A 156 1.66 -0.97 -9.56
CA THR A 156 0.37 -0.43 -9.10
C THR A 156 0.58 0.82 -8.26
N SER A 157 -0.30 1.82 -8.40
CA SER A 157 -0.27 3.02 -7.55
C SER A 157 -1.66 3.57 -7.28
N ASN A 158 -1.79 4.37 -6.22
CA ASN A 158 -2.96 5.20 -5.99
C ASN A 158 -2.78 6.62 -6.54
N ARG A 159 -1.61 6.93 -7.11
CA ARG A 159 -1.28 8.23 -7.68
C ARG A 159 -0.90 8.06 -9.15
N VAL A 160 -1.33 8.98 -9.99
CA VAL A 160 -0.83 9.13 -11.36
C VAL A 160 0.67 9.49 -11.33
N PRO A 161 1.50 9.11 -12.32
CA PRO A 161 2.95 9.31 -12.25
C PRO A 161 3.38 10.75 -11.95
N LYS A 162 2.69 11.74 -12.53
CA LYS A 162 2.96 13.16 -12.29
C LYS A 162 2.87 13.54 -10.79
N ASP A 163 2.10 12.81 -10.00
CA ASP A 163 1.83 13.12 -8.59
C ASP A 163 2.64 12.25 -7.61
N LEU A 164 3.54 11.37 -8.09
CA LEU A 164 4.30 10.42 -7.26
C LEU A 164 5.19 11.06 -6.18
N TYR A 165 5.68 12.27 -6.44
CA TYR A 165 6.50 13.07 -5.51
C TYR A 165 6.05 14.54 -5.57
N LYS A 166 4.71 14.73 -5.58
CA LYS A 166 4.10 16.06 -5.57
C LYS A 166 4.50 16.77 -4.26
N ASP A 167 4.89 18.03 -4.38
CA ASP A 167 5.35 18.88 -3.26
C ASP A 167 6.62 18.40 -2.52
N GLY A 168 7.29 17.37 -3.04
CA GLY A 168 8.55 16.88 -2.50
C GLY A 168 9.70 17.88 -2.67
N LEU A 169 10.66 17.85 -1.73
CA LEU A 169 11.81 18.75 -1.76
C LEU A 169 12.68 18.46 -3.00
N ASN A 170 13.08 19.52 -3.71
CA ASN A 170 13.78 19.46 -5.00
C ASN A 170 13.07 18.61 -6.08
N ARG A 171 11.73 18.64 -6.12
CA ARG A 171 10.89 17.93 -7.12
C ARG A 171 11.38 18.05 -8.57
N GLN A 172 12.01 19.15 -8.96
CA GLN A 172 12.60 19.32 -10.29
C GLN A 172 13.62 18.23 -10.66
N LEU A 173 14.36 17.70 -9.67
CA LEU A 173 15.31 16.60 -9.86
C LEU A 173 14.60 15.25 -10.11
N PHE A 174 13.32 15.16 -9.76
CA PHE A 174 12.49 13.97 -9.89
C PHE A 174 11.71 13.92 -11.21
N LEU A 175 11.52 15.07 -11.89
CA LEU A 175 10.81 15.14 -13.17
C LEU A 175 11.38 14.18 -14.24
N PRO A 176 12.72 14.02 -14.40
CA PRO A 176 13.27 13.07 -15.36
C PRO A 176 12.81 11.62 -15.12
N PHE A 177 12.55 11.24 -13.86
CA PHE A 177 12.04 9.92 -13.55
C PHE A 177 10.56 9.76 -13.91
N ILE A 178 9.76 10.81 -13.77
CA ILE A 178 8.36 10.82 -14.25
C ILE A 178 8.33 10.66 -15.78
N ASP A 179 9.24 11.34 -16.49
CA ASP A 179 9.38 11.22 -17.94
C ASP A 179 9.79 9.79 -18.32
N LEU A 180 10.75 9.20 -17.59
CA LEU A 180 11.18 7.81 -17.80
C LEU A 180 10.03 6.82 -17.60
N ILE A 181 9.21 6.99 -16.55
CA ILE A 181 8.00 6.18 -16.33
C ILE A 181 7.07 6.28 -17.54
N SER A 182 6.78 7.49 -17.98
CA SER A 182 5.86 7.76 -19.09
C SER A 182 6.38 7.23 -20.43
N GLU A 183 7.70 7.18 -20.60
CA GLU A 183 8.35 6.60 -21.78
C GLU A 183 8.27 5.07 -21.78
N LYS A 184 8.62 4.44 -20.65
CA LYS A 184 8.83 2.99 -20.56
C LYS A 184 7.57 2.19 -20.18
N LEU A 185 6.58 2.82 -19.56
CA LEU A 185 5.37 2.18 -19.08
C LEU A 185 4.14 2.75 -19.78
N ASP A 186 3.21 1.89 -20.14
CA ASP A 186 1.86 2.35 -20.49
C ASP A 186 1.16 2.74 -19.20
N VAL A 187 0.66 3.99 -19.13
CA VAL A 187 -0.03 4.51 -17.95
C VAL A 187 -1.52 4.30 -18.14
N LEU A 188 -2.11 3.45 -17.29
CA LEU A 188 -3.52 3.10 -17.39
C LEU A 188 -4.24 3.38 -16.07
N GLU A 189 -5.36 4.06 -16.16
CA GLU A 189 -6.23 4.33 -15.02
C GLU A 189 -7.29 3.23 -14.90
N MET A 190 -7.44 2.67 -13.71
CA MET A 190 -8.62 1.92 -13.29
C MET A 190 -9.69 2.91 -12.84
N ALA A 191 -10.19 3.70 -13.78
CA ALA A 191 -11.29 4.63 -13.57
C ALA A 191 -12.59 3.84 -13.56
N SER A 192 -13.42 4.07 -12.56
CA SER A 192 -14.82 3.65 -12.57
C SER A 192 -15.64 4.92 -12.70
N ASP A 193 -16.53 5.00 -13.69
CA ASP A 193 -17.52 6.09 -13.83
C ASP A 193 -18.42 6.21 -12.59
N THR A 194 -18.39 5.19 -11.73
CA THR A 194 -19.16 5.13 -10.51
C THR A 194 -18.20 4.84 -9.34
N ASP A 195 -17.97 5.84 -8.50
CA ASP A 195 -17.24 5.65 -7.26
C ASP A 195 -18.10 4.87 -6.24
N TYR A 196 -18.28 3.56 -6.48
CA TYR A 196 -18.96 2.66 -5.56
C TYR A 196 -18.25 2.53 -4.20
N ARG A 197 -17.01 3.06 -4.04
CA ARG A 197 -16.28 2.99 -2.76
C ARG A 197 -16.53 4.20 -1.89
N GLN A 198 -16.53 5.41 -2.45
CA GLN A 198 -16.88 6.60 -1.68
C GLN A 198 -18.35 6.57 -1.25
N ASN A 199 -19.25 6.07 -2.10
CA ASN A 199 -20.68 6.02 -1.79
C ASN A 199 -21.12 4.91 -0.80
N ARG A 200 -20.24 3.99 -0.38
CA ARG A 200 -20.58 2.99 0.66
C ARG A 200 -20.21 3.46 2.06
N LEU A 201 -19.00 4.02 2.24
CA LEU A 201 -18.60 4.57 3.54
C LEU A 201 -19.16 5.97 3.81
N SER A 202 -19.65 6.69 2.79
CA SER A 202 -20.36 7.95 2.98
C SER A 202 -21.74 7.68 3.60
N GLY A 203 -21.79 7.69 4.93
CA GLY A 203 -23.01 7.44 5.71
C GLY A 203 -23.01 6.15 6.52
N GLU A 204 -21.97 5.31 6.41
CA GLU A 204 -21.80 4.15 7.29
C GLU A 204 -21.24 4.58 8.66
N GLN A 205 -21.82 4.01 9.71
CA GLN A 205 -21.38 4.20 11.09
C GLN A 205 -19.93 3.71 11.24
N THR A 206 -19.01 4.60 11.64
CA THR A 206 -17.59 4.25 11.83
C THR A 206 -17.21 4.03 13.29
N TYR A 207 -18.12 4.34 14.21
CA TYR A 207 -17.90 4.22 15.64
C TYR A 207 -19.03 3.39 16.27
N PHE A 208 -18.68 2.24 16.83
CA PHE A 208 -19.61 1.28 17.40
C PHE A 208 -19.48 1.25 18.92
N ALA A 209 -20.52 1.69 19.62
CA ALA A 209 -20.56 1.63 21.08
C ALA A 209 -21.98 1.27 21.58
N PRO A 210 -22.10 0.51 22.68
CA PRO A 210 -21.00 -0.13 23.41
C PRO A 210 -20.44 -1.36 22.66
N VAL A 211 -19.27 -1.85 23.10
CA VAL A 211 -18.73 -3.14 22.65
C VAL A 211 -19.70 -4.26 23.03
N ASN A 212 -20.28 -4.91 22.03
CA ASN A 212 -21.19 -6.03 22.16
C ASN A 212 -21.12 -6.92 20.90
N ASP A 213 -21.87 -8.03 20.87
CA ASP A 213 -21.86 -8.98 19.76
C ASP A 213 -22.34 -8.36 18.43
N THR A 214 -23.29 -7.41 18.50
CA THR A 214 -23.76 -6.66 17.32
C THR A 214 -22.64 -5.82 16.73
N ALA A 215 -21.95 -5.02 17.55
CA ALA A 215 -20.80 -4.21 17.13
C ALA A 215 -19.69 -5.09 16.55
N ARG A 216 -19.43 -6.26 17.13
CA ARG A 216 -18.46 -7.22 16.61
C ARG A 216 -18.85 -7.73 15.22
N ALA A 217 -20.09 -8.17 15.05
CA ALA A 217 -20.58 -8.64 13.76
C ALA A 217 -20.52 -7.54 12.68
N GLN A 218 -20.83 -6.30 13.04
CA GLN A 218 -20.69 -5.14 12.14
C GLN A 218 -19.23 -4.88 11.76
N MET A 219 -18.31 -4.88 12.73
CA MET A 219 -16.87 -4.75 12.48
C MET A 219 -16.34 -5.88 11.59
N ASP A 220 -16.80 -7.12 11.80
CA ASP A 220 -16.41 -8.28 10.99
C ASP A 220 -16.92 -8.19 9.54
N GLY A 221 -18.16 -7.71 9.37
CA GLY A 221 -18.72 -7.43 8.04
C GLY A 221 -17.92 -6.37 7.29
N ILE A 222 -17.66 -5.24 7.93
CA ILE A 222 -16.85 -4.15 7.36
C ILE A 222 -15.44 -4.64 7.01
N TRP A 223 -14.81 -5.42 7.89
CA TRP A 223 -13.51 -6.00 7.61
C TRP A 223 -13.55 -6.90 6.38
N THR A 224 -14.54 -7.80 6.29
CA THR A 224 -14.69 -8.71 5.15
C THR A 224 -14.87 -7.95 3.84
N ASP A 225 -15.68 -6.88 3.85
CA ASP A 225 -15.93 -6.04 2.69
C ASP A 225 -14.69 -5.23 2.27
N LEU A 226 -13.94 -4.67 3.23
CA LEU A 226 -12.75 -3.87 2.96
C LEU A 226 -11.54 -4.72 2.54
N SER A 227 -11.45 -5.94 3.06
CA SER A 227 -10.35 -6.88 2.82
C SER A 227 -10.64 -7.93 1.75
N ALA A 228 -11.87 -7.97 1.22
CA ALA A 228 -12.34 -9.05 0.35
C ALA A 228 -12.06 -10.45 0.93
N GLY A 229 -12.20 -10.60 2.25
CA GLY A 229 -11.94 -11.85 2.99
C GLY A 229 -10.46 -12.20 3.18
N HIS A 230 -9.51 -11.36 2.75
CA HIS A 230 -8.08 -11.63 2.91
C HIS A 230 -7.56 -11.07 4.24
N SER A 231 -6.85 -11.89 5.01
CA SER A 231 -6.25 -11.45 6.27
C SER A 231 -4.89 -12.11 6.44
N THR A 232 -3.83 -11.35 6.20
CA THR A 232 -2.46 -11.81 6.41
C THR A 232 -1.73 -10.89 7.37
N PRO A 233 -0.92 -11.43 8.30
CA PRO A 233 -0.02 -10.62 9.09
C PRO A 233 0.98 -9.89 8.18
N PHE A 234 1.22 -8.62 8.46
CA PHE A 234 2.20 -7.79 7.77
C PHE A 234 3.15 -7.18 8.80
N THR A 235 4.45 -7.19 8.52
CA THR A 235 5.46 -6.60 9.41
C THR A 235 6.13 -5.43 8.71
N LEU A 236 5.93 -4.23 9.26
CA LEU A 236 6.62 -3.02 8.84
C LEU A 236 7.89 -2.85 9.69
N VAL A 237 9.05 -2.80 9.04
CA VAL A 237 10.31 -2.47 9.73
C VAL A 237 10.48 -0.95 9.74
N HIS A 238 10.36 -0.32 10.91
CA HIS A 238 10.55 1.13 11.08
C HIS A 238 11.67 1.41 12.08
N LYS A 239 12.75 2.07 11.63
CA LYS A 239 13.91 2.45 12.46
C LYS A 239 14.44 1.30 13.34
N GLY A 240 14.51 0.10 12.79
CA GLY A 240 15.00 -1.10 13.47
C GLY A 240 13.98 -1.80 14.39
N ARG A 241 12.72 -1.35 14.42
CA ARG A 241 11.61 -2.02 15.12
C ARG A 241 10.69 -2.71 14.12
N ASN A 242 10.19 -3.89 14.51
CA ASN A 242 9.17 -4.62 13.76
C ASN A 242 7.79 -4.23 14.28
N LEU A 243 7.02 -3.51 13.48
CA LEU A 243 5.61 -3.19 13.75
C LEU A 243 4.75 -4.27 13.09
N VAL A 244 4.13 -5.11 13.91
CA VAL A 244 3.33 -6.25 13.44
C VAL A 244 1.87 -5.83 13.31
N PHE A 245 1.33 -5.97 12.12
CA PHE A 245 -0.08 -5.77 11.78
C PHE A 245 -0.74 -7.15 11.79
N PRO A 246 -1.57 -7.48 12.79
CA PRO A 246 -2.14 -8.83 12.93
C PRO A 246 -3.00 -9.23 11.72
N ALA A 247 -3.76 -8.26 11.21
CA ALA A 247 -4.57 -8.40 10.01
C ALA A 247 -4.36 -7.18 9.13
N TYR A 248 -3.83 -7.40 7.92
CA TYR A 248 -3.55 -6.35 6.95
C TYR A 248 -3.93 -6.80 5.54
N HIS A 249 -4.55 -5.90 4.80
CA HIS A 249 -4.79 -6.06 3.37
C HIS A 249 -4.91 -4.70 2.68
N ASN A 250 -4.00 -4.39 1.74
CA ASN A 250 -4.13 -3.26 0.80
C ASN A 250 -4.46 -1.90 1.48
N GLY A 251 -3.62 -1.54 2.46
CA GLY A 251 -3.73 -0.32 3.27
C GLY A 251 -4.88 -0.33 4.28
N VAL A 252 -5.59 -1.45 4.47
CA VAL A 252 -6.56 -1.63 5.54
C VAL A 252 -5.93 -2.52 6.60
N ALA A 253 -5.90 -2.05 7.83
CA ALA A 253 -5.39 -2.82 8.95
C ALA A 253 -6.42 -2.96 10.04
N ARG A 254 -6.41 -4.09 10.74
CA ARG A 254 -7.27 -4.34 11.89
C ARG A 254 -6.44 -4.80 13.08
N PHE A 255 -6.68 -4.14 14.20
CA PHE A 255 -5.97 -4.33 15.46
C PHE A 255 -6.98 -4.43 16.61
N SER A 256 -6.65 -5.17 17.66
CA SER A 256 -7.26 -4.90 18.97
C SER A 256 -6.65 -3.63 19.57
N PHE A 257 -7.37 -2.99 20.50
CA PHE A 257 -6.85 -1.86 21.25
C PHE A 257 -5.47 -2.15 21.88
N TYR A 258 -5.27 -3.34 22.44
CA TYR A 258 -4.03 -3.70 23.14
C TYR A 258 -2.86 -4.05 22.21
N ASP A 259 -3.13 -4.37 20.94
CA ASP A 259 -2.06 -4.51 19.94
C ASP A 259 -1.37 -3.17 19.63
N LEU A 260 -2.12 -2.07 19.76
CA LEU A 260 -1.60 -0.71 19.54
C LEU A 260 -1.19 -0.06 20.87
N CYS A 261 -2.13 0.08 21.79
CA CYS A 261 -1.97 0.90 22.99
C CYS A 261 -1.42 0.10 24.19
N GLY A 262 -1.47 -1.24 24.16
CA GLY A 262 -0.85 -2.11 25.17
C GLY A 262 0.65 -2.30 24.97
N GLN A 263 1.16 -2.03 23.77
CA GLN A 263 2.57 -2.17 23.41
C GLN A 263 3.38 -0.91 23.72
N MET A 264 4.70 -1.04 23.82
CA MET A 264 5.61 0.10 24.02
C MET A 264 5.88 0.87 22.70
N LEU A 265 4.82 1.31 22.04
CA LEU A 265 4.87 2.16 20.83
C LEU A 265 4.96 3.64 21.21
N GLY A 266 5.78 4.37 20.47
CA GLY A 266 5.94 5.82 20.59
C GLY A 266 5.32 6.59 19.42
N PRO A 267 5.38 7.94 19.45
CA PRO A 267 4.81 8.78 18.39
C PRO A 267 5.30 8.43 16.98
N GLY A 268 6.60 8.15 16.81
CA GLY A 268 7.17 7.76 15.52
C GLY A 268 6.61 6.43 14.98
N ASP A 269 6.29 5.49 15.85
CA ASP A 269 5.68 4.21 15.46
C ASP A 269 4.23 4.43 14.99
N TYR A 270 3.47 5.28 15.68
CA TYR A 270 2.11 5.62 15.27
C TYR A 270 2.06 6.39 13.95
N LEU A 271 3.01 7.28 13.69
CA LEU A 271 3.17 7.93 12.39
C LEU A 271 3.48 6.91 11.29
N ALA A 272 4.38 5.95 11.55
CA ALA A 272 4.67 4.88 10.60
C ALA A 272 3.46 3.97 10.32
N ILE A 273 2.66 3.68 11.35
CA ILE A 273 1.39 2.96 11.19
C ILE A 273 0.42 3.77 10.33
N ALA A 274 0.21 5.05 10.68
CA ALA A 274 -0.68 5.95 9.95
C ALA A 274 -0.25 6.11 8.47
N ASP A 275 1.05 6.13 8.20
CA ASP A 275 1.59 6.21 6.84
C ASP A 275 1.39 4.94 6.01
N ALA A 276 1.27 3.79 6.67
CA ALA A 276 1.11 2.48 6.06
C ALA A 276 -0.38 2.11 5.81
N VAL A 277 -1.32 2.83 6.42
CA VAL A 277 -2.76 2.50 6.34
C VAL A 277 -3.58 3.68 5.86
N ARG A 278 -4.62 3.40 5.07
CA ARG A 278 -5.69 4.35 4.74
C ARG A 278 -6.91 4.18 5.64
N VAL A 279 -7.14 2.97 6.12
CA VAL A 279 -8.22 2.63 7.04
C VAL A 279 -7.61 1.84 8.19
N LEU A 280 -7.79 2.33 9.40
CA LEU A 280 -7.43 1.61 10.61
C LEU A 280 -8.71 1.17 11.31
N MET A 281 -8.85 -0.14 11.49
CA MET A 281 -9.90 -0.75 12.29
C MET A 281 -9.35 -1.08 13.69
N VAL A 282 -10.00 -0.57 14.74
CA VAL A 282 -9.60 -0.82 16.13
C VAL A 282 -10.73 -1.48 16.90
N ASP A 283 -10.52 -2.71 17.34
CA ASP A 283 -11.49 -3.47 18.11
C ASP A 283 -11.34 -3.24 19.62
N ASN A 284 -12.48 -3.19 20.31
CA ASN A 284 -12.60 -3.28 21.76
C ASN A 284 -11.81 -2.21 22.53
N ILE A 285 -11.95 -0.93 22.15
CA ILE A 285 -11.43 0.19 22.92
C ILE A 285 -12.11 0.16 24.30
N PRO A 286 -11.38 -0.09 25.40
CA PRO A 286 -11.97 -0.18 26.73
C PRO A 286 -12.37 1.21 27.23
N GLN A 287 -13.12 1.26 28.33
CA GLN A 287 -13.21 2.50 29.08
C GLN A 287 -11.83 2.83 29.66
N LEU A 288 -11.40 4.06 29.46
CA LEU A 288 -10.08 4.55 29.83
C LEU A 288 -10.18 5.32 31.15
N GLY A 289 -9.14 5.21 31.96
CA GLY A 289 -9.05 5.82 33.28
C GLY A 289 -7.71 5.54 33.95
N ARG A 290 -7.66 5.68 35.27
CA ARG A 290 -6.41 5.55 36.04
C ARG A 290 -5.71 4.20 35.89
N ASN A 291 -6.48 3.12 35.75
CA ASN A 291 -5.93 1.75 35.70
C ASN A 291 -5.27 1.40 34.36
N ASN A 292 -5.52 2.17 33.30
CA ASN A 292 -4.94 2.00 31.95
C ASN A 292 -4.45 3.34 31.40
N PHE A 293 -3.89 4.17 32.27
CA PHE A 293 -3.47 5.54 31.96
C PHE A 293 -2.39 5.62 30.87
N ASN A 294 -1.45 4.67 30.87
CA ASN A 294 -0.39 4.63 29.85
C ASN A 294 -0.97 4.30 28.46
N GLU A 295 -1.91 3.36 28.42
CA GLU A 295 -2.65 2.99 27.22
C GLU A 295 -3.51 4.17 26.74
N ALA A 296 -4.13 4.91 27.65
CA ALA A 296 -4.90 6.11 27.32
C ALA A 296 -4.00 7.20 26.67
N LYS A 297 -2.82 7.48 27.23
CA LYS A 297 -1.84 8.41 26.63
C LYS A 297 -1.40 7.97 25.24
N ARG A 298 -1.17 6.68 25.06
CA ARG A 298 -0.83 6.10 23.76
C ARG A 298 -1.99 6.21 22.77
N PHE A 299 -3.23 6.01 23.22
CA PHE A 299 -4.41 6.18 22.40
C PHE A 299 -4.58 7.62 21.93
N VAL A 300 -4.38 8.62 22.80
CA VAL A 300 -4.33 10.04 22.42
C VAL A 300 -3.29 10.27 21.31
N THR A 301 -2.08 9.73 21.49
CA THR A 301 -1.00 9.86 20.49
C THR A 301 -1.35 9.20 19.16
N LEU A 302 -1.99 8.03 19.20
CA LEU A 302 -2.48 7.33 18.00
C LEU A 302 -3.53 8.18 17.28
N ILE A 303 -4.57 8.66 17.98
CA ILE A 303 -5.62 9.48 17.36
C ILE A 303 -5.05 10.75 16.74
N ASP A 304 -4.09 11.39 17.40
CA ASP A 304 -3.40 12.56 16.88
C ASP A 304 -2.69 12.25 15.54
N ALA A 305 -1.93 11.14 15.48
CA ALA A 305 -1.25 10.71 14.26
C ALA A 305 -2.24 10.37 13.12
N LEU A 306 -3.32 9.66 13.42
CA LEU A 306 -4.35 9.30 12.44
C LEU A 306 -5.09 10.54 11.92
N TYR A 307 -5.38 11.48 12.81
CA TYR A 307 -6.08 12.72 12.50
C TYR A 307 -5.26 13.59 11.54
N GLU A 308 -3.97 13.74 11.81
CA GLU A 308 -3.04 14.50 10.95
C GLU A 308 -2.84 13.83 9.59
N ALA A 309 -2.70 12.50 9.58
CA ALA A 309 -2.54 11.72 8.36
C ALA A 309 -3.85 11.53 7.56
N LYS A 310 -4.98 12.05 8.06
CA LYS A 310 -6.32 11.90 7.47
C LYS A 310 -6.71 10.44 7.21
N VAL A 311 -6.27 9.54 8.10
CA VAL A 311 -6.64 8.12 8.05
C VAL A 311 -8.09 7.96 8.47
N LYS A 312 -8.82 7.06 7.79
CA LYS A 312 -10.18 6.70 8.18
C LYS A 312 -10.11 5.73 9.36
N LEU A 313 -10.64 6.13 10.52
CA LEU A 313 -10.76 5.26 11.68
C LEU A 313 -12.14 4.60 11.70
N ILE A 314 -12.17 3.29 11.90
CA ILE A 314 -13.37 2.52 12.21
C ILE A 314 -13.10 1.79 13.53
N CYS A 315 -13.95 1.93 14.54
CA CYS A 315 -13.66 1.29 15.82
C CYS A 315 -14.89 0.86 16.61
N SER A 316 -14.68 -0.14 17.47
CA SER A 316 -15.62 -0.49 18.53
C SER A 316 -15.07 -0.05 19.89
N ALA A 317 -15.94 0.52 20.71
CA ALA A 317 -15.55 1.18 21.96
C ALA A 317 -16.57 0.95 23.08
N ALA A 318 -16.09 0.86 24.31
CA ALA A 318 -16.93 0.61 25.49
C ALA A 318 -17.96 1.73 25.73
N ALA A 319 -17.66 2.95 25.28
CA ALA A 319 -18.53 4.12 25.44
C ALA A 319 -18.38 5.11 24.26
N ALA A 320 -19.27 6.10 24.20
CA ALA A 320 -19.15 7.23 23.29
C ALA A 320 -17.85 8.02 23.53
N PRO A 321 -17.32 8.78 22.54
CA PRO A 321 -16.02 9.46 22.66
C PRO A 321 -15.85 10.30 23.93
N GLU A 322 -16.88 11.03 24.36
CA GLU A 322 -16.86 11.90 25.54
C GLU A 322 -16.87 11.13 26.85
N MET A 323 -17.36 9.88 26.80
CA MET A 323 -17.53 9.00 27.96
C MET A 323 -16.42 7.96 28.06
N LEU A 324 -15.45 7.97 27.13
CA LEU A 324 -14.33 7.05 27.13
C LEU A 324 -13.31 7.34 28.24
N TYR A 325 -13.15 8.60 28.66
CA TYR A 325 -12.27 8.98 29.78
C TYR A 325 -12.94 10.08 30.60
N ILE A 326 -13.57 9.70 31.71
CA ILE A 326 -14.46 10.59 32.47
C ILE A 326 -13.70 11.35 33.56
N GLU A 327 -12.68 10.73 34.18
CA GLU A 327 -11.97 11.31 35.32
C GLU A 327 -10.52 10.82 35.42
N GLY A 328 -9.63 11.70 35.90
CA GLY A 328 -8.21 11.39 36.09
C GLY A 328 -7.28 12.53 35.69
N GLU A 329 -5.98 12.28 35.74
CA GLU A 329 -5.00 13.16 35.09
C GLU A 329 -5.19 13.05 33.56
N GLY A 330 -5.01 14.12 32.80
CA GLY A 330 -5.09 14.07 31.33
C GLY A 330 -6.49 14.21 30.70
N VAL A 331 -7.52 14.56 31.48
CA VAL A 331 -8.91 14.72 30.99
C VAL A 331 -8.99 15.79 29.88
N PHE A 332 -8.26 16.90 30.04
CA PHE A 332 -8.26 18.00 29.06
C PHE A 332 -7.69 17.56 27.69
N GLU A 333 -6.58 16.82 27.69
CA GLU A 333 -6.02 16.24 26.47
C GLU A 333 -6.96 15.21 25.84
N PHE A 334 -7.73 14.49 26.67
CA PHE A 334 -8.72 13.54 26.19
C PHE A 334 -9.96 14.22 25.60
N GLU A 335 -10.41 15.37 26.11
CA GLU A 335 -11.51 16.15 25.50
C GLU A 335 -11.19 16.52 24.04
N ARG A 336 -9.94 16.92 23.78
CA ARG A 336 -9.46 17.16 22.41
C ARG A 336 -9.54 15.89 21.56
N THR A 337 -9.15 14.76 22.14
CA THR A 337 -9.18 13.45 21.48
C THR A 337 -10.62 13.02 21.17
N ALA A 338 -11.55 13.21 22.10
CA ALA A 338 -12.97 12.94 21.90
C ALA A 338 -13.57 13.80 20.79
N SER A 339 -13.21 15.09 20.73
CA SER A 339 -13.62 15.99 19.65
C SER A 339 -13.11 15.50 18.28
N ARG A 340 -11.83 15.12 18.19
CA ARG A 340 -11.23 14.54 16.97
C ARG A 340 -11.94 13.25 16.56
N LEU A 341 -12.19 12.34 17.50
CA LEU A 341 -12.95 11.12 17.24
C LEU A 341 -14.36 11.40 16.70
N ARG A 342 -15.02 12.46 17.18
CA ARG A 342 -16.32 12.90 16.65
C ARG A 342 -16.20 13.43 15.22
N GLU A 343 -15.21 14.27 14.96
CA GLU A 343 -14.96 14.83 13.62
C GLU A 343 -14.63 13.73 12.59
N MET A 344 -13.85 12.74 13.00
CA MET A 344 -13.47 11.58 12.18
C MET A 344 -14.66 10.68 11.78
N GLN A 345 -15.80 10.81 12.49
CA GLN A 345 -17.06 10.13 12.15
C GLN A 345 -17.85 10.86 11.05
N SER A 346 -17.53 12.11 10.74
CA SER A 346 -18.24 12.87 9.71
C SER A 346 -18.08 12.25 8.31
N ALA A 347 -19.11 12.43 7.47
CA ALA A 347 -19.09 11.95 6.09
C ALA A 347 -18.06 12.68 5.20
N GLU A 348 -17.66 13.88 5.62
CA GLU A 348 -16.67 14.72 4.93
C GLU A 348 -15.23 14.44 5.39
N TRP A 349 -15.02 13.55 6.38
CA TRP A 349 -13.70 13.26 6.91
C TRP A 349 -12.78 12.55 5.90
N GLY A 350 -11.62 13.14 5.63
CA GLY A 350 -10.55 12.54 4.84
C GLY A 350 -10.77 12.56 3.33
N GLN A 351 -11.58 13.51 2.84
CA GLN A 351 -11.73 13.82 1.41
C GLN A 351 -10.49 14.48 0.80
#